data_AF-A0A178VBR3-F1
#
_entry.id   AF-A0A178VBR3-F1
#
_cell.length_a   1.000
_cell.length_b   1.000
_cell.length_c   1.000
_cell.angle_alpha   90.00
_cell.angle_beta   90.00
_cell.angle_gamma   90.00
#
_symmetry.space_group_name_H-M   'P 1'
#
loop_
_entity.id
_entity.type
_entity.pdbx_description
1 polymer ?
#
loop_
_entity_poly.entity_id
_entity_poly.type
_entity_poly.pdbx_seq_one_letter_code
_entity_poly.pdbx_strand_id
1 'polypeptide(L)'
;MSLTQIVNPIIYPSRTIPRRFTAISPFKTLSPQFSRHPPHALSRRLFLPSVSSIWDAITGGGDSNPREAIAAVRRGMQLFRQGDVAGSVAEFDRAIILDPRQKAYLWQRGLSLYYVDRFEEGAEQFRIDVAQNPNDTEESIWCFICEARLHGVDVARTQFLEVGRDSRPVMREAYNLFKNGGDPEKVLRHVS
;
A
#
# COMPACT_ATOMS: atom_id res chain seq x y z
N MET A 1 38.23 18.63 -13.90
CA MET A 1 37.60 19.89 -14.33
C MET A 1 36.20 19.52 -14.81
N SER A 2 35.23 19.38 -13.91
CA SER A 2 34.33 20.42 -13.33
C SER A 2 33.15 20.79 -14.23
N LEU A 3 31.99 20.86 -13.57
CA LEU A 3 30.73 21.56 -13.87
C LEU A 3 29.60 20.72 -14.53
N THR A 4 28.66 20.17 -13.76
CA THR A 4 27.38 20.78 -13.26
C THR A 4 26.57 21.56 -14.30
N GLN A 5 25.44 20.98 -14.75
CA GLN A 5 24.24 21.69 -15.20
C GLN A 5 23.03 20.88 -14.70
N ILE A 6 22.42 21.24 -13.57
CA ILE A 6 21.35 22.24 -13.39
C ILE A 6 20.01 21.72 -13.92
N VAL A 7 19.22 21.23 -12.97
CA VAL A 7 17.77 21.03 -12.99
C VAL A 7 17.04 22.36 -13.22
N ASN A 8 16.13 22.40 -14.21
CA ASN A 8 15.17 23.49 -14.37
C ASN A 8 13.81 23.07 -13.77
N PRO A 9 13.27 23.79 -12.77
CA PRO A 9 11.92 23.54 -12.28
C PRO A 9 10.88 24.23 -13.19
N ILE A 10 9.83 23.47 -13.52
CA ILE A 10 8.65 23.96 -14.25
C ILE A 10 7.81 24.81 -13.29
N ILE A 11 7.66 26.10 -13.62
CA ILE A 11 6.83 27.08 -12.91
C ILE A 11 5.39 26.97 -13.42
N TYR A 12 4.43 26.70 -12.53
CA TYR A 12 2.99 26.84 -12.81
C TYR A 12 2.50 28.24 -12.44
N PRO A 13 1.75 28.95 -13.30
CA PRO A 13 1.25 30.28 -12.98
C PRO A 13 0.05 30.26 -12.01
N SER A 14 0.16 31.10 -10.98
CA SER A 14 -0.86 31.45 -9.99
C SER A 14 -2.08 32.15 -10.61
N ARG A 15 -3.29 31.69 -10.28
CA ARG A 15 -4.56 32.33 -10.64
C ARG A 15 -4.93 33.38 -9.59
N THR A 16 -5.03 34.62 -10.03
CA THR A 16 -5.45 35.80 -9.25
C THR A 16 -6.97 35.81 -9.01
N ILE A 17 -7.38 36.15 -7.78
CA ILE A 17 -8.77 36.38 -7.37
C ILE A 17 -8.98 37.90 -7.24
N PRO A 18 -9.99 38.52 -7.89
CA PRO A 18 -10.29 39.92 -7.64
C PRO A 18 -11.13 40.10 -6.37
N ARG A 19 -10.61 40.93 -5.46
CA ARG A 19 -11.33 41.49 -4.30
C ARG A 19 -12.32 42.54 -4.77
N ARG A 20 -13.57 42.49 -4.28
CA ARG A 20 -14.49 43.63 -4.33
C ARG A 20 -14.81 44.07 -2.90
N PHE A 21 -14.32 45.25 -2.55
CA PHE A 21 -14.68 46.00 -1.35
C PHE A 21 -15.97 46.76 -1.59
N THR A 22 -16.91 46.65 -0.66
CA THR A 22 -17.92 47.70 -0.40
C THR A 22 -18.08 47.81 1.10
N ALA A 23 -17.59 48.93 1.65
CA ALA A 23 -17.90 49.42 2.98
C ALA A 23 -19.27 50.10 2.97
N ILE A 24 -19.99 50.06 4.10
CA ILE A 24 -20.80 51.15 4.69
C ILE A 24 -21.25 50.67 6.10
N SER A 25 -20.80 51.41 7.12
CA SER A 25 -21.24 51.44 8.53
C SER A 25 -22.53 52.31 8.64
N PRO A 26 -23.29 52.47 9.77
CA PRO A 26 -22.80 52.48 11.15
C PRO A 26 -23.69 51.92 12.28
N PHE A 27 -23.00 51.62 13.38
CA PHE A 27 -23.38 51.74 14.79
C PHE A 27 -24.86 51.65 15.21
N LYS A 28 -25.17 50.62 15.99
CA LYS A 28 -25.96 50.77 17.22
C LYS A 28 -25.29 50.01 18.36
N THR A 29 -24.76 50.77 19.30
CA THR A 29 -24.27 50.34 20.61
C THR A 29 -25.43 49.96 21.53
N LEU A 30 -25.38 48.75 22.09
CA LEU A 30 -26.08 48.36 23.32
C LEU A 30 -25.16 47.43 24.11
N SER A 31 -24.51 47.99 25.13
CA SER A 31 -24.15 47.28 26.37
C SER A 31 -25.28 47.53 27.38
N PRO A 32 -25.38 46.86 28.55
CA PRO A 32 -24.51 45.83 29.13
C PRO A 32 -25.31 44.66 29.78
N GLN A 33 -24.63 43.57 30.18
CA GLN A 33 -24.84 42.89 31.48
C GLN A 33 -23.82 41.75 31.63
N PHE A 34 -22.81 41.98 32.46
CA PHE A 34 -21.87 40.97 32.91
C PHE A 34 -22.55 40.09 33.97
N SER A 35 -23.06 38.94 33.57
CA SER A 35 -23.38 37.85 34.51
C SER A 35 -22.16 36.94 34.63
N ARG A 36 -21.46 37.05 35.77
CA ARG A 36 -20.38 36.15 36.16
C ARG A 36 -20.97 34.80 36.55
N HIS A 37 -20.93 33.84 35.63
CA HIS A 37 -21.00 32.42 35.98
C HIS A 37 -19.63 31.79 35.74
N PRO A 38 -19.11 30.96 36.66
CA PRO A 38 -17.83 30.29 36.45
C PRO A 38 -17.98 29.34 35.25
N PRO A 39 -16.98 29.24 34.36
CA PRO A 39 -17.03 28.22 33.32
C PRO A 39 -16.94 26.87 34.03
N HIS A 40 -17.98 26.04 33.89
CA HIS A 40 -17.85 24.61 34.13
C HIS A 40 -16.70 24.13 33.24
N ALA A 41 -15.60 23.76 33.87
CA ALA A 41 -14.49 23.11 33.20
C ALA A 41 -15.01 21.79 32.65
N LEU A 42 -15.46 21.80 31.39
CA LEU A 42 -15.61 20.60 30.60
C LEU A 42 -14.19 20.05 30.44
N SER A 43 -13.82 19.14 31.33
CA SER A 43 -12.76 18.17 31.07
C SER A 43 -13.14 17.47 29.77
N ARG A 44 -12.69 18.03 28.65
CA ARG A 44 -12.81 17.45 27.33
C ARG A 44 -11.88 16.24 27.35
N ARG A 45 -12.37 15.13 27.90
CA ARG A 45 -11.74 13.82 27.75
C ARG A 45 -11.51 13.67 26.26
N LEU A 46 -10.25 13.73 25.85
CA LEU A 46 -9.85 13.36 24.51
C LEU A 46 -10.23 11.89 24.39
N PHE A 47 -11.38 11.63 23.77
CA PHE A 47 -11.75 10.30 23.33
C PHE A 47 -10.79 9.97 22.20
N LEU A 48 -9.68 9.33 22.54
CA LEU A 48 -8.83 8.67 21.56
C LEU A 48 -9.61 7.42 21.18
N PRO A 49 -10.20 7.36 19.96
CA PRO A 49 -10.82 6.14 19.51
C PRO A 49 -9.72 5.07 19.50
N SER A 50 -10.05 3.85 19.91
CA SER A 50 -9.11 2.75 19.74
C SER A 50 -8.78 2.61 18.24
N VAL A 51 -7.64 2.00 17.93
CA VAL A 51 -7.28 1.70 16.52
C VAL A 51 -8.42 0.91 15.84
N SER A 52 -9.14 0.07 16.60
CA SER A 52 -10.35 -0.61 16.13
C SER A 52 -11.39 0.39 15.65
N SER A 53 -11.73 1.42 16.42
CA SER A 53 -12.77 2.39 16.06
C SER A 53 -12.40 3.27 14.86
N ILE A 54 -11.11 3.59 14.68
CA ILE A 54 -10.65 4.30 13.47
C ILE A 54 -10.72 3.36 12.26
N TRP A 55 -10.31 2.11 12.44
CA TRP A 55 -10.39 1.09 11.42
C TRP A 55 -11.83 0.81 11.00
N ASP A 56 -12.76 0.69 11.95
CA ASP A 56 -14.20 0.55 11.73
C ASP A 56 -14.76 1.78 11.01
N ALA A 57 -14.35 2.99 11.38
CA ALA A 57 -14.81 4.20 10.70
C ALA A 57 -14.32 4.32 9.24
N ILE A 58 -13.13 3.79 8.92
CA ILE A 58 -12.57 3.81 7.55
C ILE A 58 -13.10 2.65 6.70
N THR A 59 -13.34 1.49 7.31
CA THR A 59 -13.79 0.27 6.62
C THR A 59 -15.31 0.06 6.68
N GLY A 60 -16.04 0.94 7.35
CA GLY A 60 -17.51 0.91 7.43
C GLY A 60 -18.08 -0.01 8.51
N GLY A 61 -17.30 -0.33 9.55
CA GLY A 61 -17.74 -1.11 10.71
C GLY A 61 -18.40 -2.43 10.32
N GLY A 62 -17.88 -3.06 9.26
CA GLY A 62 -18.43 -4.31 8.76
C GLY A 62 -18.21 -5.41 9.77
N ASP A 63 -19.29 -6.06 10.21
CA ASP A 63 -19.22 -7.30 10.95
C ASP A 63 -18.26 -8.24 10.22
N SER A 64 -17.07 -8.46 10.79
CA SER A 64 -16.09 -9.32 10.18
C SER A 64 -16.74 -10.69 9.95
N ASN A 65 -16.68 -11.20 8.73
CA ASN A 65 -17.22 -12.52 8.41
C ASN A 65 -16.08 -13.42 7.93
N PRO A 66 -15.27 -13.99 8.85
CA PRO A 66 -14.10 -14.78 8.49
C PRO A 66 -14.44 -15.99 7.61
N ARG A 67 -15.62 -16.59 7.78
CA ARG A 67 -16.06 -17.72 6.94
C ARG A 67 -16.29 -17.30 5.50
N GLU A 68 -16.96 -16.17 5.30
CA GLU A 68 -17.17 -15.63 3.96
C GLU A 68 -15.87 -15.11 3.34
N ALA A 69 -14.99 -14.52 4.15
CA ALA A 69 -13.65 -14.10 3.70
C ALA A 69 -12.85 -15.30 3.17
N ILE A 70 -12.79 -16.41 3.90
CA ILE A 70 -12.14 -17.65 3.46
C ILE A 70 -12.79 -18.19 2.18
N ALA A 71 -14.12 -18.10 2.06
CA ALA A 71 -14.82 -18.51 0.84
C ALA A 71 -14.44 -17.62 -0.37
N ALA A 72 -14.30 -16.32 -0.15
CA ALA A 72 -13.83 -15.38 -1.17
C ALA A 72 -12.39 -15.67 -1.60
N VAL A 73 -11.46 -15.95 -0.67
CA VAL A 73 -10.10 -16.40 -1.00
C VAL A 73 -10.13 -17.65 -1.89
N ARG A 74 -10.96 -18.64 -1.56
CA ARG A 74 -11.09 -19.87 -2.35
C ARG A 74 -11.61 -19.61 -3.76
N ARG A 75 -12.59 -18.72 -3.91
CA ARG A 75 -13.09 -18.29 -5.23
C ARG A 75 -12.04 -17.53 -6.01
N GLY A 76 -11.31 -16.62 -5.37
CA GLY A 76 -10.19 -15.89 -5.97
C GLY A 76 -9.15 -16.84 -6.57
N MET A 77 -8.72 -17.84 -5.80
CA MET A 77 -7.82 -18.90 -6.31
C MET A 77 -8.41 -19.68 -7.49
N GLN A 78 -9.71 -19.99 -7.45
CA GLN A 78 -10.37 -20.71 -8.54
C GLN A 78 -10.42 -19.89 -9.83
N LEU A 79 -10.81 -18.61 -9.73
CA LEU A 79 -10.87 -17.69 -10.86
C LEU A 79 -9.48 -17.49 -11.49
N PHE A 80 -8.43 -17.37 -10.67
CA PHE A 80 -7.05 -17.32 -11.15
C PHE A 80 -6.70 -18.55 -12.01
N ARG A 81 -7.00 -19.76 -11.52
CA ARG A 81 -6.75 -21.02 -12.27
C ARG A 81 -7.57 -21.13 -13.55
N GLN A 82 -8.71 -20.44 -13.62
CA GLN A 82 -9.56 -20.39 -14.81
C GLN A 82 -9.12 -19.32 -15.81
N GLY A 83 -8.11 -18.51 -15.47
CA GLY A 83 -7.65 -17.39 -16.28
C GLY A 83 -8.46 -16.11 -16.10
N ASP A 84 -9.51 -16.11 -15.27
CA ASP A 84 -10.20 -14.88 -14.86
C ASP A 84 -9.40 -14.19 -13.74
N VAL A 85 -8.28 -13.61 -14.11
CA VAL A 85 -7.37 -12.95 -13.18
C VAL A 85 -7.99 -11.69 -12.57
N ALA A 86 -8.79 -10.95 -13.33
CA ALA A 86 -9.47 -9.76 -12.82
C ALA A 86 -10.53 -10.13 -11.76
N GLY A 87 -11.34 -11.17 -12.01
CA GLY A 87 -12.27 -11.72 -11.03
C GLY A 87 -11.54 -12.26 -9.80
N SER A 88 -10.35 -12.85 -9.98
CA SER A 88 -9.50 -13.30 -8.88
C SER A 88 -9.15 -12.16 -7.92
N VAL A 89 -8.68 -11.03 -8.45
CA VAL A 89 -8.35 -9.84 -7.65
C VAL A 89 -9.59 -9.33 -6.90
N ALA A 90 -10.74 -9.26 -7.57
CA ALA A 90 -11.98 -8.80 -6.94
C ALA A 90 -12.40 -9.67 -5.74
N GLU A 91 -12.27 -10.99 -5.84
CA GLU A 91 -12.57 -11.88 -4.71
C GLU A 91 -11.53 -11.79 -3.58
N PHE A 92 -10.25 -11.57 -3.89
CA PHE A 92 -9.25 -11.31 -2.85
C PHE A 92 -9.48 -9.96 -2.15
N ASP A 93 -9.81 -8.90 -2.89
CA ASP A 93 -10.15 -7.59 -2.33
C ASP A 93 -11.40 -7.70 -1.43
N ARG A 94 -12.42 -8.45 -1.88
CA ARG A 94 -13.59 -8.78 -1.05
C ARG A 94 -13.20 -9.53 0.23
N ALA A 95 -12.28 -10.49 0.16
CA ALA A 95 -11.81 -11.21 1.34
C ALA A 95 -11.18 -10.27 2.38
N ILE A 96 -10.41 -9.28 1.93
CA ILE A 96 -9.78 -8.27 2.79
C ILE A 96 -10.83 -7.35 3.42
N ILE A 97 -11.88 -6.97 2.69
CA ILE A 97 -12.99 -6.17 3.24
C ILE A 97 -13.74 -6.96 4.32
N LEU A 98 -14.00 -8.25 4.09
CA LEU A 98 -14.73 -9.12 5.01
C LEU A 98 -13.93 -9.50 6.26
N ASP A 99 -12.61 -9.64 6.12
CA ASP A 99 -11.68 -9.87 7.23
C ASP A 99 -10.29 -9.29 6.87
N PRO A 100 -9.95 -8.10 7.38
CA PRO A 100 -8.68 -7.43 7.09
C PRO A 100 -7.42 -8.26 7.39
N ARG A 101 -7.52 -9.23 8.30
CA ARG A 101 -6.40 -10.12 8.66
C ARG A 101 -5.99 -11.02 7.50
N GLN A 102 -6.87 -11.25 6.53
CA GLN A 102 -6.54 -12.04 5.34
C GLN A 102 -5.41 -11.39 4.54
N LYS A 103 -5.31 -10.05 4.52
CA LYS A 103 -4.32 -9.33 3.72
C LYS A 103 -2.88 -9.78 3.97
N ALA A 104 -2.56 -10.17 5.20
CA ALA A 104 -1.21 -10.56 5.61
C ALA A 104 -0.71 -11.89 5.00
N TYR A 105 -1.58 -12.68 4.36
CA TYR A 105 -1.26 -14.03 3.87
C TYR A 105 -1.75 -14.26 2.43
N LEU A 106 -1.87 -13.20 1.63
CA LEU A 106 -2.51 -13.24 0.31
C LEU A 106 -1.51 -13.00 -0.84
N TRP A 107 -0.39 -13.72 -0.85
CA TRP A 107 0.59 -13.69 -1.96
C TRP A 107 -0.03 -13.99 -3.33
N GLN A 108 -1.09 -14.80 -3.38
CA GLN A 108 -1.85 -15.10 -4.59
C GLN A 108 -2.57 -13.87 -5.17
N ARG A 109 -2.97 -12.92 -4.31
CA ARG A 109 -3.45 -11.60 -4.73
C ARG A 109 -2.33 -10.84 -5.41
N GLY A 110 -1.11 -10.88 -4.87
CA GLY A 110 0.09 -10.27 -5.47
C GLY A 110 0.35 -10.80 -6.88
N LEU A 111 0.27 -12.12 -7.08
CA LEU A 111 0.37 -12.71 -8.42
C LEU A 111 -0.75 -12.23 -9.34
N SER A 112 -1.99 -12.24 -8.86
CA SER A 112 -3.14 -11.81 -9.66
C SER A 112 -3.01 -10.36 -10.09
N LEU A 113 -2.55 -9.48 -9.18
CA LEU A 113 -2.24 -8.07 -9.46
C LEU A 113 -1.15 -7.92 -10.51
N TYR A 114 -0.09 -8.72 -10.45
CA TYR A 114 0.96 -8.73 -11.47
C TYR A 114 0.39 -9.04 -12.86
N TYR A 115 -0.44 -10.07 -12.97
CA TYR A 115 -1.03 -10.49 -14.26
C TYR A 115 -2.08 -9.52 -14.82
N VAL A 116 -2.58 -8.57 -14.02
CA VAL A 116 -3.45 -7.47 -14.49
C VAL A 116 -2.72 -6.13 -14.54
N ASP A 117 -1.39 -6.13 -14.62
CA ASP A 117 -0.51 -4.96 -14.69
C ASP A 117 -0.64 -3.96 -13.51
N ARG A 118 -1.20 -4.38 -12.38
CA ARG A 118 -1.31 -3.58 -11.13
C ARG A 118 -0.05 -3.77 -10.27
N PHE A 119 1.10 -3.44 -10.84
CA PHE A 119 2.42 -3.74 -10.26
C PHE A 119 2.70 -3.08 -8.92
N GLU A 120 2.28 -1.82 -8.73
CA GLU A 120 2.52 -1.08 -7.47
C GLU A 120 1.83 -1.78 -6.30
N GLU A 121 0.57 -2.16 -6.49
CA GLU A 121 -0.19 -2.90 -5.49
C GLU A 121 0.32 -4.33 -5.31
N GLY A 122 0.83 -4.95 -6.37
CA GLY A 122 1.47 -6.25 -6.31
C GLY A 122 2.75 -6.22 -5.47
N ALA A 123 3.64 -5.26 -5.71
CA ALA A 123 4.85 -5.06 -4.93
C ALA A 123 4.52 -4.80 -3.45
N GLU A 124 3.53 -3.96 -3.17
CA GLU A 124 3.06 -3.73 -1.80
C GLU A 124 2.53 -5.00 -1.13
N GLN A 125 1.75 -5.82 -1.86
CA GLN A 125 1.26 -7.10 -1.33
C GLN A 125 2.43 -8.02 -0.94
N PHE A 126 3.44 -8.17 -1.81
CA PHE A 126 4.59 -9.01 -1.51
C PHE A 126 5.46 -8.49 -0.36
N ARG A 127 5.57 -7.16 -0.18
CA ARG A 127 6.22 -6.58 1.02
C ARG A 127 5.50 -6.97 2.30
N ILE A 128 4.16 -6.96 2.29
CA ILE A 128 3.35 -7.38 3.43
C ILE A 128 3.57 -8.87 3.73
N ASP A 129 3.61 -9.72 2.70
CA ASP A 129 3.78 -11.16 2.85
C ASP A 129 5.20 -11.50 3.40
N VAL A 130 6.26 -10.87 2.89
CA VAL A 130 7.63 -11.00 3.42
C VAL A 130 7.73 -10.56 4.87
N ALA A 131 6.99 -9.51 5.28
CA ALA A 131 6.98 -9.08 6.67
C ALA A 131 6.39 -10.15 7.61
N GLN A 132 5.56 -11.08 7.10
CA GLN A 132 5.08 -12.23 7.87
C GLN A 132 6.04 -13.43 7.80
N ASN A 133 6.63 -13.70 6.63
CA ASN A 133 7.61 -14.76 6.43
C ASN A 133 8.93 -14.20 5.87
N PRO A 134 9.84 -13.72 6.75
CA PRO A 134 11.04 -13.00 6.31
C PRO A 134 12.12 -13.88 5.70
N ASN A 135 11.88 -15.18 5.51
CA ASN A 135 12.80 -16.10 4.83
C ASN A 135 12.31 -16.50 3.44
N ASP A 136 11.12 -16.05 3.02
CA ASP A 136 10.57 -16.46 1.75
C ASP A 136 11.18 -15.69 0.59
N THR A 137 11.99 -16.40 -0.18
CA THR A 137 12.71 -15.82 -1.31
C THR A 137 11.78 -15.52 -2.47
N GLU A 138 10.70 -16.29 -2.65
CA GLU A 138 9.82 -16.15 -3.81
C GLU A 138 9.12 -14.80 -3.81
N GLU A 139 8.60 -14.34 -2.67
CA GLU A 139 7.91 -13.06 -2.51
C GLU A 139 8.87 -11.88 -2.69
N SER A 140 10.13 -12.01 -2.24
CA SER A 140 11.15 -10.98 -2.51
C SER A 140 11.44 -10.83 -4.01
N ILE A 141 11.48 -11.95 -4.73
CA ILE A 141 11.68 -11.98 -6.18
C ILE A 141 10.44 -11.43 -6.87
N TRP A 142 9.23 -11.80 -6.47
CA TRP A 142 7.99 -11.27 -7.05
C TRP A 142 7.83 -9.76 -6.80
N CYS A 143 8.20 -9.26 -5.62
CA CYS A 143 8.31 -7.83 -5.36
C CYS A 143 9.27 -7.17 -6.36
N PHE A 144 10.46 -7.74 -6.54
CA PHE A 144 11.43 -7.24 -7.52
C PHE A 144 10.86 -7.24 -8.95
N ILE A 145 10.16 -8.29 -9.37
CA ILE A 145 9.59 -8.39 -10.72
C ILE A 145 8.52 -7.29 -10.93
N CYS A 146 7.67 -7.02 -9.94
CA CYS A 146 6.75 -5.89 -9.97
C CYS A 146 7.48 -4.54 -10.10
N GLU A 147 8.49 -4.30 -9.26
CA GLU A 147 9.31 -3.08 -9.29
C GLU A 147 10.04 -2.90 -10.64
N ALA A 148 10.54 -3.99 -11.21
CA ALA A 148 11.19 -3.96 -12.52
C ALA A 148 10.24 -3.59 -13.65
N ARG A 149 8.95 -3.96 -13.54
CA ARG A 149 7.90 -3.54 -14.49
C ARG A 149 7.55 -2.05 -14.36
N LEU A 150 7.67 -1.48 -13.16
CA LEU A 150 7.39 -0.06 -12.90
C LEU A 150 8.56 0.86 -13.25
N HIS A 151 9.78 0.44 -12.91
CA HIS A 151 10.94 1.33 -12.83
C HIS A 151 12.16 0.82 -13.60
N GLY A 152 12.09 -0.39 -14.16
CA GLY A 152 13.21 -1.06 -14.81
C GLY A 152 14.08 -1.86 -13.84
N VAL A 153 14.81 -2.83 -14.40
CA VAL A 153 15.62 -3.81 -13.66
C VAL A 153 16.68 -3.16 -12.78
N ASP A 154 17.39 -2.15 -13.30
CA ASP A 154 18.48 -1.52 -12.56
C ASP A 154 17.97 -0.80 -11.32
N VAL A 155 16.87 -0.05 -11.43
CA VAL A 155 16.24 0.62 -10.28
C VAL A 155 15.69 -0.41 -9.30
N ALA A 156 15.01 -1.45 -9.79
CA ALA A 156 14.46 -2.50 -8.94
C ALA A 156 15.55 -3.21 -8.10
N ARG A 157 16.77 -3.38 -8.63
CA ARG A 157 17.89 -3.96 -7.86
C ARG A 157 18.32 -3.07 -6.70
N THR A 158 18.28 -1.74 -6.87
CA THR A 158 18.63 -0.81 -5.77
C THR A 158 17.63 -0.84 -4.62
N GLN A 159 16.41 -1.33 -4.89
CA GLN A 159 15.31 -1.44 -3.94
C GLN A 159 14.96 -2.90 -3.62
N PHE A 160 15.87 -3.83 -3.94
CA PHE A 160 15.62 -5.26 -3.80
C PHE A 160 15.27 -5.60 -2.34
N LEU A 161 14.12 -6.27 -2.15
CA LEU A 161 13.64 -6.62 -0.82
C LEU A 161 14.52 -7.73 -0.22
N GLU A 162 15.33 -7.40 0.78
CA GLU A 162 16.22 -8.37 1.39
C GLU A 162 15.46 -9.30 2.35
N VAL A 163 15.70 -10.61 2.20
CA VAL A 163 15.14 -11.65 3.07
C VAL A 163 16.25 -12.50 3.69
N GLY A 164 15.88 -13.25 4.71
CA GLY A 164 16.75 -14.23 5.35
C GLY A 164 17.14 -15.38 4.43
N ARG A 165 17.81 -16.38 4.98
CA ARG A 165 18.38 -17.47 4.19
C ARG A 165 17.34 -18.55 3.93
N ASP A 166 16.89 -18.67 2.68
CA ASP A 166 16.14 -19.84 2.21
C ASP A 166 17.02 -21.10 2.27
N SER A 167 16.43 -22.20 2.74
CA SER A 167 17.10 -23.48 2.90
C SER A 167 17.30 -24.22 1.57
N ARG A 168 16.51 -23.90 0.54
CA ARG A 168 16.58 -24.47 -0.81
C ARG A 168 17.75 -23.84 -1.57
N PRO A 169 18.81 -24.59 -1.94
CA PRO A 169 19.97 -24.02 -2.63
C PRO A 169 19.63 -23.30 -3.94
N VAL A 170 18.71 -23.89 -4.73
CA VAL A 170 18.23 -23.29 -5.99
C VAL A 170 17.60 -21.90 -5.76
N MET A 171 16.84 -21.73 -4.68
CA MET A 171 16.23 -20.43 -4.36
C MET A 171 17.28 -19.42 -3.94
N ARG A 172 18.33 -19.85 -3.25
CA ARG A 172 19.44 -18.98 -2.90
C ARG A 172 20.19 -18.48 -4.14
N GLU A 173 20.34 -19.32 -5.16
CA GLU A 173 20.91 -18.92 -6.45
C GLU A 173 19.99 -17.95 -7.19
N ALA A 174 18.69 -18.24 -7.25
CA ALA A 174 17.69 -17.33 -7.83
C ALA A 174 17.72 -15.96 -7.14
N TYR A 175 17.70 -15.92 -5.81
CA TYR A 175 17.81 -14.69 -5.02
C TYR A 175 19.03 -13.85 -5.45
N ASN A 176 20.20 -14.49 -5.52
CA ASN A 176 21.44 -13.81 -5.90
C ASN A 176 21.40 -13.32 -7.35
N LEU A 177 20.81 -14.08 -8.27
CA LEU A 177 20.64 -13.69 -9.67
C LEU A 177 19.77 -12.43 -9.80
N PHE A 178 18.63 -12.38 -9.12
CA PHE A 178 17.74 -11.22 -9.19
C PHE A 178 18.38 -10.00 -8.50
N LYS A 179 18.92 -10.17 -7.29
CA LYS A 179 19.53 -9.09 -6.50
C LYS A 179 20.78 -8.50 -7.16
N ASN A 180 21.72 -9.35 -7.60
CA ASN A 180 23.04 -8.92 -8.05
C ASN A 180 23.23 -8.97 -9.57
N GLY A 181 22.29 -9.56 -10.30
CA GLY A 181 22.50 -9.94 -11.69
C GLY A 181 23.37 -11.20 -11.83
N GLY A 182 23.57 -11.63 -13.07
CA GLY A 182 24.33 -12.84 -13.39
C GLY A 182 23.80 -13.54 -14.63
N ASP A 183 24.31 -14.75 -14.84
CA ASP A 183 23.93 -15.63 -15.95
C ASP A 183 22.81 -16.59 -15.49
N PRO A 184 21.57 -16.45 -16.00
CA PRO A 184 20.46 -17.33 -15.63
C PRO A 184 20.71 -18.81 -15.92
N GLU A 185 21.50 -19.13 -16.95
CA GLU A 185 21.80 -20.52 -17.34
C GLU A 185 22.60 -21.25 -16.26
N LYS A 186 23.30 -20.53 -15.37
CA LYS A 186 24.00 -21.15 -14.23
C LYS A 186 23.02 -21.67 -13.19
N VAL A 187 21.92 -20.96 -12.96
CA VAL A 187 20.89 -21.35 -11.97
C VAL A 187 20.13 -22.57 -12.47
N LEU A 188 19.84 -22.62 -13.78
CA LEU A 188 19.06 -23.71 -14.39
C LEU A 188 19.77 -25.08 -14.35
N ARG A 189 21.11 -25.11 -14.35
CA ARG A 189 21.89 -26.36 -14.31
C ARG A 189 21.72 -27.17 -13.01
N HIS A 190 21.20 -26.56 -11.95
CA HIS A 190 20.97 -27.23 -10.66
C HIS A 190 19.52 -27.72 -10.48
N VAL A 191 18.66 -27.53 -11.49
CA VAL A 191 17.22 -27.87 -11.44
C VAL A 191 16.92 -29.19 -12.16
N SER A 192 17.90 -29.77 -12.85
CA SER A 192 17.82 -31.03 -13.60
C SER A 192 18.14 -32.27 -12.78
#